data_AF-A0AAF3FEQ6-F1
#
_entry.id   AF-A0AAF3FEQ6-F1
#
_cell.length_a   1.000
_cell.length_b   1.000
_cell.length_c   1.000
_cell.angle_alpha   90.00
_cell.angle_beta   90.00
_cell.angle_gamma   90.00
#
_symmetry.space_group_name_H-M   'P 1'
#
loop_
_entity.id
_entity.type
_entity.pdbx_description
1 polymer ?
#
loop_
_entity_poly.entity_id
_entity_poly.type
_entity_poly.pdbx_seq_one_letter_code
_entity_poly.pdbx_strand_id
1 'polypeptide(L)'
;MAQLENATPTIYEVKKSTHRVKQNDLDENIEDPIDSEEIFDLLSDINDPEHPYTLAQLNVVQEELITVEKSERETVIDVKFTPTIPHCSMATLIGLAIRVKLQRSLHPTVKLLVSITPGAHDSELTINRQLADKERVAAAMENPGLMQAVNQCLRAPE
;
A
#
# COMPACT_ATOMS: atom_id res chain seq x y z
N MET A 1 21.39 -3.65 -18.15
CA MET A 1 21.21 -3.41 -16.70
C MET A 1 20.15 -2.34 -16.60
N ALA A 2 19.02 -2.61 -15.93
CA ALA A 2 18.00 -1.59 -15.72
C ALA A 2 18.63 -0.47 -14.89
N GLN A 3 18.54 0.77 -15.37
CA GLN A 3 19.07 1.93 -14.67
C GLN A 3 18.10 2.27 -13.55
N LEU A 4 18.55 2.17 -12.30
CA LEU A 4 17.76 2.55 -11.13
C LEU A 4 17.46 4.05 -11.19
N GLU A 5 16.19 4.43 -11.01
CA GLU A 5 15.81 5.84 -11.02
C GLU A 5 16.23 6.54 -9.72
N ASN A 6 16.16 5.83 -8.60
CA ASN A 6 16.67 6.30 -7.31
C ASN A 6 17.96 5.57 -6.92
N ALA A 7 19.13 6.10 -7.27
CA ALA A 7 20.40 5.38 -7.04
C ALA A 7 20.75 5.15 -5.55
N THR A 8 20.27 5.99 -4.63
CA THR A 8 20.60 5.93 -3.19
C THR A 8 19.39 6.31 -2.33
N PRO A 9 18.45 5.37 -2.10
CA PRO A 9 17.29 5.66 -1.26
C PRO A 9 17.69 5.88 0.21
N THR A 10 17.04 6.84 0.87
CA THR A 10 17.13 7.02 2.32
C THR A 10 16.36 5.90 3.02
N ILE A 11 16.99 5.24 3.99
CA ILE A 11 16.39 4.14 4.76
C ILE A 11 15.97 4.65 6.12
N TYR A 12 14.74 4.34 6.51
CA TYR A 12 14.12 4.74 7.77
C TYR A 12 13.98 3.55 8.70
N GLU A 13 14.04 3.81 10.00
CA GLU A 13 13.76 2.80 11.02
C GLU A 13 12.25 2.53 11.04
N VAL A 14 11.86 1.31 10.65
CA VAL A 14 10.47 0.89 10.69
C VAL A 14 10.12 0.56 12.13
N LYS A 15 9.20 1.34 12.72
CA LYS A 15 8.55 0.95 13.97
C LYS A 15 7.81 -0.35 13.68
N LYS A 16 8.31 -1.46 14.20
CA LYS A 16 7.52 -2.69 14.20
C LYS A 16 6.31 -2.44 15.10
N SER A 17 5.12 -2.58 14.54
CA SER A 17 3.89 -2.70 15.32
C SER A 17 4.15 -3.69 16.42
N THR A 18 4.14 -3.19 17.65
CA THR A 18 3.99 -4.06 18.80
C THR A 18 2.50 -4.30 18.85
N HIS A 19 1.99 -5.23 18.02
CA HIS A 19 0.71 -5.90 18.23
C HIS A 19 0.79 -6.63 19.58
N ARG A 20 0.81 -5.84 20.66
CA ARG A 20 0.52 -6.27 22.00
C ARG A 20 -0.96 -6.51 21.89
N VAL A 21 -1.31 -7.78 21.66
CA VAL A 21 -2.67 -8.29 21.86
C VAL A 21 -3.21 -7.59 23.10
N LYS A 22 -4.10 -6.63 22.89
CA LYS A 22 -4.70 -5.90 23.99
C LYS A 22 -5.55 -6.95 24.69
N GLN A 23 -5.66 -6.83 26.00
CA GLN A 23 -6.42 -7.81 26.78
C GLN A 23 -7.88 -7.90 26.31
N ASN A 24 -8.39 -6.84 25.68
CA ASN A 24 -9.72 -6.76 25.06
C ASN A 24 -9.82 -7.50 23.72
N ASP A 25 -8.73 -7.66 22.96
CA ASP A 25 -8.73 -8.35 21.65
C ASP A 25 -8.98 -9.86 21.83
N LEU A 26 -8.81 -10.38 23.05
CA LEU A 26 -9.09 -11.77 23.42
C LEU A 26 -10.52 -12.00 23.91
N ASP A 27 -11.33 -10.96 24.06
CA ASP A 27 -12.72 -11.07 24.46
C ASP A 27 -13.61 -11.18 23.21
N GLU A 28 -14.13 -12.39 22.97
CA GLU A 28 -15.02 -12.69 21.83
C GLU A 28 -16.32 -11.84 21.81
N ASN A 29 -16.65 -11.14 22.90
CA ASN A 29 -17.82 -10.27 22.98
C ASN A 29 -17.53 -8.82 22.54
N ILE A 30 -16.27 -8.48 22.29
CA ILE A 30 -15.86 -7.15 21.85
C ILE A 30 -15.54 -7.23 20.36
N GLU A 31 -16.17 -6.36 19.57
CA GLU A 31 -15.82 -6.22 18.17
C GLU A 31 -14.46 -5.53 18.06
N ASP A 32 -13.51 -6.16 17.38
CA ASP A 32 -12.20 -5.59 17.04
C ASP A 32 -12.27 -4.95 15.65
N PRO A 33 -12.35 -3.60 15.54
CA PRO A 33 -12.46 -2.93 14.26
C PRO A 33 -11.09 -2.79 13.58
N ILE A 34 -11.08 -2.90 12.25
CA ILE A 34 -9.91 -2.57 11.43
C ILE A 34 -9.46 -1.14 11.73
N ASP A 35 -8.19 -0.97 12.08
CA ASP A 35 -7.56 0.33 12.35
C ASP A 35 -6.39 0.62 11.39
N SER A 36 -5.80 1.82 11.50
CA SER A 36 -4.69 2.23 10.64
C SER A 36 -3.42 1.41 10.86
N GLU A 37 -3.21 0.89 12.08
CA GLU A 37 -2.05 0.08 12.45
C GLU A 37 -2.11 -1.27 11.73
N GLU A 38 -3.27 -1.95 11.73
CA GLU A 38 -3.47 -3.20 11.00
C GLU A 38 -3.23 -3.01 9.49
N ILE A 39 -3.74 -1.92 8.91
CA ILE A 39 -3.52 -1.62 7.49
C ILE A 39 -2.06 -1.28 7.21
N PHE A 40 -1.38 -0.57 8.10
CA PHE A 40 0.05 -0.30 7.95
C PHE A 40 0.85 -1.60 7.99
N ASP A 41 0.56 -2.51 8.92
CA ASP A 41 1.23 -3.80 9.03
C ASP A 41 1.08 -4.63 7.76
N LEU A 42 -0.12 -4.66 7.17
CA LEU A 42 -0.38 -5.31 5.89
C LEU A 42 0.41 -4.70 4.71
N LEU A 43 0.81 -3.44 4.78
CA LEU A 43 1.52 -2.75 3.69
C LEU A 43 3.03 -2.65 3.92
N SER A 44 3.47 -2.78 5.17
CA SER A 44 4.84 -2.52 5.60
C SER A 44 5.86 -3.51 5.03
N ASP A 45 5.39 -4.70 4.66
CA ASP A 45 6.18 -5.82 4.12
C ASP A 45 6.28 -5.82 2.59
N ILE A 46 5.56 -4.93 1.90
CA ILE A 46 5.62 -4.83 0.44
C ILE A 46 7.02 -4.37 0.03
N ASN A 47 7.64 -5.09 -0.90
CA ASN A 47 8.95 -4.76 -1.43
C ASN A 47 8.84 -3.69 -2.52
N ASP A 48 9.83 -2.81 -2.55
CA ASP A 48 10.03 -1.87 -3.65
C ASP A 48 10.42 -2.61 -4.95
N PRO A 49 9.90 -2.20 -6.11
CA PRO A 49 10.22 -2.85 -7.39
C PRO A 49 11.66 -2.59 -7.87
N GLU A 50 12.32 -1.53 -7.39
CA GLU A 50 13.68 -1.14 -7.79
C GLU A 50 14.73 -1.57 -6.75
N HIS A 51 14.36 -1.61 -5.47
CA HIS A 51 15.28 -1.80 -4.35
C HIS A 51 14.95 -3.01 -3.47
N PRO A 52 15.97 -3.63 -2.83
CA PRO A 52 15.77 -4.72 -1.88
C PRO A 52 15.32 -4.21 -0.50
N TYR A 53 14.38 -3.26 -0.47
CA TYR A 53 13.83 -2.64 0.74
C TYR A 53 12.31 -2.64 0.69
N THR A 54 11.67 -2.60 1.85
CA THR A 54 10.22 -2.49 1.93
C THR A 54 9.73 -1.05 1.77
N LEU A 55 8.47 -0.88 1.37
CA LEU A 55 7.85 0.44 1.25
C LEU A 55 7.89 1.22 2.58
N ALA A 56 7.78 0.53 3.73
CA ALA A 56 7.94 1.15 5.04
C ALA A 56 9.38 1.62 5.29
N GLN A 57 10.38 0.82 4.93
CA GLN A 57 11.80 1.21 5.06
C GLN A 57 12.16 2.42 4.20
N LEU A 58 11.45 2.63 3.09
CA LEU A 58 11.62 3.76 2.18
C LEU A 58 10.70 4.95 2.51
N ASN A 59 9.92 4.86 3.58
CA ASN A 59 8.91 5.86 3.97
C ASN A 59 7.86 6.15 2.88
N VAL A 60 7.67 5.19 1.97
CA VAL A 60 6.69 5.26 0.89
C VAL A 60 5.29 5.06 1.45
N VAL A 61 5.14 4.18 2.43
CA VAL A 61 3.92 4.00 3.21
C VAL A 61 4.20 4.41 4.65
N GLN A 62 3.25 5.16 5.24
CA GLN A 62 3.30 5.70 6.60
C GLN A 62 1.94 5.48 7.26
N GLU A 63 1.91 5.14 8.54
CA GLU A 63 0.66 4.93 9.29
C GLU A 63 -0.19 6.21 9.30
N GLU A 64 0.46 7.37 9.43
CA GLU A 64 -0.20 8.68 9.49
C GLU A 64 -0.88 9.08 8.17
N LEU A 65 -0.56 8.39 7.08
CA LEU A 65 -1.14 8.57 5.75
C LEU A 65 -2.24 7.55 5.42
N ILE A 66 -2.63 6.73 6.40
CA ILE A 66 -3.71 5.75 6.30
C ILE A 66 -4.90 6.26 7.11
N THR A 67 -6.07 6.30 6.49
CA THR A 67 -7.32 6.67 7.14
C THR A 67 -8.34 5.55 6.98
N VAL A 68 -8.91 5.10 8.10
CA VAL A 68 -9.98 4.10 8.13
C VAL A 68 -11.26 4.75 8.63
N GLU A 69 -12.26 4.82 7.75
CA GLU A 69 -13.58 5.34 8.07
C GLU A 69 -14.59 4.18 8.12
N LYS A 70 -15.10 3.90 9.32
CA LYS A 70 -16.16 2.91 9.53
C LYS A 70 -17.52 3.60 9.68
N SER A 71 -18.42 3.31 8.76
CA SER A 71 -19.84 3.68 8.84
C SER A 71 -20.69 2.43 9.09
N GLU A 72 -21.96 2.59 9.50
CA GLU A 72 -22.87 1.46 9.75
C GLU A 72 -23.06 0.51 8.54
N ARG A 73 -22.79 1.01 7.33
CA ARG A 73 -23.04 0.29 6.08
C ARG A 73 -21.78 -0.02 5.27
N GLU A 74 -20.69 0.68 5.54
CA GLU A 74 -19.48 0.58 4.72
C GLU A 74 -18.23 0.96 5.50
N THR A 75 -17.12 0.30 5.14
CA THR A 75 -15.78 0.62 5.60
C THR A 75 -15.00 1.15 4.41
N VAL A 76 -14.42 2.34 4.56
CA VAL A 76 -13.58 2.98 3.54
C VAL A 76 -12.17 3.10 4.10
N ILE A 77 -11.20 2.64 3.34
CA ILE A 77 -9.78 2.77 3.65
C ILE A 77 -9.16 3.65 2.59
N ASP A 78 -8.63 4.80 2.99
CA ASP A 78 -7.84 5.70 2.16
C ASP A 78 -6.36 5.58 2.52
N VAL A 79 -5.56 5.17 1.54
CA VAL A 79 -4.11 5.02 1.68
C VAL A 79 -3.43 6.02 0.77
N LYS A 80 -2.64 6.91 1.37
CA LYS A 80 -1.74 7.80 0.64
C LYS A 80 -0.32 7.27 0.71
N PHE A 81 0.33 7.17 -0.43
CA PHE A 81 1.73 6.76 -0.52
C PHE A 81 2.59 7.84 -1.15
N THR A 82 3.85 7.93 -0.74
CA THR A 82 4.78 8.96 -1.16
C THR A 82 5.92 8.33 -1.97
N PRO A 83 5.94 8.46 -3.30
CA PRO A 83 7.08 8.01 -4.10
C PRO A 83 8.39 8.60 -3.60
N THR A 84 9.48 7.86 -3.72
CA THR A 84 10.79 8.30 -3.21
C THR A 84 11.36 9.49 -4.00
N ILE A 85 10.94 9.66 -5.26
CA ILE A 85 11.31 10.77 -6.16
C ILE A 85 10.08 11.25 -6.96
N PRO A 86 10.05 12.53 -7.38
CA PRO A 86 8.87 13.12 -8.04
C PRO A 86 8.62 12.65 -9.47
N HIS A 87 9.59 11.98 -10.10
CA HIS A 87 9.53 11.45 -11.46
C HIS A 87 9.51 9.91 -11.53
N CYS A 88 9.19 9.23 -10.43
CA CYS A 88 9.24 7.77 -10.32
C CYS A 88 8.30 7.07 -11.33
N SER A 89 8.87 6.35 -12.30
CA SER A 89 8.09 5.57 -13.27
C SER A 89 7.37 4.38 -12.63
N MET A 90 7.86 3.92 -11.48
CA MET A 90 7.29 2.81 -10.72
C MET A 90 6.14 3.21 -9.79
N ALA A 91 5.79 4.50 -9.69
CA ALA A 91 4.73 4.97 -8.80
C ALA A 91 3.37 4.28 -9.06
N THR A 92 3.03 4.03 -10.33
CA THR A 92 1.81 3.27 -10.68
C THR A 92 1.89 1.82 -10.22
N LEU A 93 3.05 1.17 -10.37
CA LEU A 93 3.23 -0.22 -9.95
C LEU A 93 3.15 -0.36 -8.43
N ILE A 94 3.76 0.57 -7.69
CA ILE A 94 3.67 0.66 -6.23
C ILE A 94 2.20 0.80 -5.80
N GLY A 95 1.47 1.74 -6.41
CA GLY A 95 0.04 1.92 -6.12
C GLY A 95 -0.81 0.69 -6.43
N LEU A 96 -0.50 -0.03 -7.51
CA LEU A 96 -1.15 -1.31 -7.83
C LEU A 96 -0.81 -2.40 -6.80
N ALA A 97 0.45 -2.50 -6.37
CA ALA A 97 0.86 -3.48 -5.36
C ALA A 97 0.13 -3.25 -4.03
N ILE A 98 0.07 -2.00 -3.55
CA ILE A 98 -0.69 -1.61 -2.35
C ILE A 98 -2.15 -2.03 -2.50
N ARG A 99 -2.79 -1.66 -3.61
CA ARG A 99 -4.20 -1.98 -3.86
C ARG A 99 -4.46 -3.49 -3.88
N VAL A 100 -3.61 -4.26 -4.54
CA VAL A 100 -3.76 -5.72 -4.65
C VAL A 100 -3.52 -6.42 -3.32
N LYS A 101 -2.54 -5.97 -2.53
CA LYS A 101 -2.31 -6.51 -1.18
C LYS A 101 -3.56 -6.33 -0.32
N LEU A 102 -4.12 -5.12 -0.26
CA LEU A 102 -5.34 -4.84 0.50
C LEU A 102 -6.56 -5.60 -0.04
N GLN A 103 -6.72 -5.70 -1.36
CA GLN A 103 -7.80 -6.48 -1.97
C GLN A 103 -7.73 -7.98 -1.65
N ARG A 104 -6.52 -8.53 -1.44
CA ARG A 104 -6.32 -9.94 -1.07
C ARG A 104 -6.45 -10.19 0.42
N SER A 105 -6.13 -9.20 1.25
CA SER A 105 -6.14 -9.33 2.72
C SER A 105 -7.47 -8.96 3.36
N LEU A 106 -8.27 -8.10 2.72
CA LEU A 106 -9.49 -7.54 3.31
C LEU A 106 -10.77 -8.09 2.68
N HIS A 107 -11.88 -7.96 3.41
CA HIS A 107 -13.19 -8.39 2.93
C HIS A 107 -13.62 -7.58 1.68
N PRO A 108 -14.23 -8.20 0.64
CA PRO A 108 -14.57 -7.52 -0.62
C PRO A 108 -15.54 -6.33 -0.51
N THR A 109 -16.24 -6.18 0.61
CA THR A 109 -17.14 -5.04 0.85
C THR A 109 -16.39 -3.77 1.24
N VAL A 110 -15.12 -3.88 1.66
CA VAL A 110 -14.30 -2.73 2.03
C VAL A 110 -13.95 -1.93 0.78
N LYS A 111 -14.21 -0.62 0.83
CA LYS A 111 -13.86 0.30 -0.25
C LYS A 111 -12.42 0.77 -0.08
N LEU A 112 -11.61 0.57 -1.11
CA LEU A 112 -10.20 0.95 -1.10
C LEU A 112 -9.97 2.17 -2.00
N LEU A 113 -9.37 3.20 -1.42
CA LEU A 113 -8.84 4.37 -2.11
C LEU A 113 -7.32 4.35 -1.94
N VAL A 114 -6.60 4.41 -3.06
CA VAL A 114 -5.13 4.44 -3.07
C VAL A 114 -4.70 5.60 -3.95
N SER A 115 -3.93 6.52 -3.38
CA SER A 115 -3.49 7.74 -4.07
C SER A 115 -2.09 8.15 -3.65
N ILE A 116 -1.43 8.92 -4.50
CA ILE A 116 -0.16 9.57 -4.19
C ILE A 116 -0.43 10.77 -3.27
N THR A 117 0.44 10.95 -2.27
CA THR A 117 0.45 12.12 -1.40
C THR A 117 0.51 13.43 -2.21
N PRO A 118 -0.36 14.41 -1.96
CA PRO A 118 -0.41 15.64 -2.76
C PRO A 118 0.93 16.38 -2.81
N GLY A 119 1.36 16.75 -4.01
CA GLY A 119 2.63 17.42 -4.29
C GLY A 119 3.86 16.51 -4.32
N ALA A 120 3.70 15.19 -4.17
CA ALA A 120 4.82 14.25 -4.11
C ALA A 120 5.29 13.75 -5.49
N HIS A 121 4.51 13.92 -6.55
CA HIS A 121 4.84 13.39 -7.88
C HIS A 121 4.25 14.25 -9.02
N ASP A 122 4.99 14.48 -10.11
CA ASP A 122 4.54 15.42 -11.16
C ASP A 122 3.31 14.94 -11.92
N SER A 123 3.19 13.61 -12.06
CA SER A 123 2.05 12.97 -12.71
C SER A 123 1.00 12.44 -11.73
N GLU A 124 1.00 12.91 -10.46
CA GLU A 124 0.13 12.39 -9.40
C GLU A 124 -1.35 12.32 -9.81
N LEU A 125 -1.89 13.35 -10.47
CA LEU A 125 -3.31 13.39 -10.86
C LEU A 125 -3.66 12.29 -11.86
N THR A 126 -2.74 11.99 -12.78
CA THR A 126 -2.95 10.98 -13.81
C THR A 126 -2.85 9.59 -13.20
N ILE A 127 -1.87 9.36 -12.33
CA ILE A 127 -1.70 8.08 -11.64
C ILE A 127 -2.88 7.82 -10.70
N ASN A 128 -3.29 8.81 -9.90
CA ASN A 128 -4.44 8.71 -9.00
C ASN A 128 -5.72 8.39 -9.76
N ARG A 129 -5.94 9.01 -10.93
CA ARG A 129 -7.08 8.69 -11.79
C ARG A 129 -7.02 7.25 -12.31
N GLN A 130 -5.85 6.77 -12.71
CA GLN A 130 -5.68 5.39 -13.18
C GLN A 130 -5.92 4.38 -12.05
N LEU A 131 -5.44 4.66 -10.84
CA LEU A 131 -5.67 3.83 -9.67
C LEU A 131 -7.14 3.83 -9.26
N ALA A 132 -7.84 4.97 -9.33
CA ALA A 132 -9.27 5.05 -8.99
C ALA A 132 -10.19 4.25 -9.94
N ASP A 133 -9.79 4.07 -11.20
CA ASP A 133 -10.54 3.35 -12.22
C ASP A 133 -10.50 1.82 -11.99
N LYS A 134 -11.60 1.27 -11.48
CA LYS A 134 -11.70 -0.16 -11.14
C LYS A 134 -11.57 -1.07 -12.36
N GLU A 135 -12.13 -0.67 -13.50
CA GLU A 135 -12.09 -1.49 -14.72
C GLU A 135 -10.67 -1.52 -15.29
N ARG A 136 -9.97 -0.37 -15.27
CA ARG A 136 -8.57 -0.30 -15.65
C ARG A 136 -7.67 -1.13 -14.75
N VAL A 137 -7.86 -1.06 -13.44
CA VAL A 137 -7.10 -1.89 -12.50
C VAL A 137 -7.37 -3.37 -12.74
N ALA A 138 -8.62 -3.77 -12.92
CA ALA A 138 -8.98 -5.16 -13.21
C ALA A 138 -8.30 -5.66 -14.50
N ALA A 139 -8.36 -4.89 -15.59
CA ALA A 139 -7.68 -5.22 -16.84
C ALA A 139 -6.14 -5.29 -16.69
N ALA A 140 -5.55 -4.42 -15.87
CA ALA A 140 -4.11 -4.49 -15.57
C ALA A 140 -3.74 -5.78 -14.82
N MET A 141 -4.63 -6.26 -13.94
CA MET A 141 -4.43 -7.52 -13.20
C MET A 141 -4.68 -8.78 -14.05
N GLU A 142 -5.22 -8.65 -15.27
CA GLU A 142 -5.28 -9.75 -16.23
C GLU A 142 -4.00 -9.85 -17.08
N ASN A 143 -3.16 -8.82 -17.07
CA ASN A 143 -1.88 -8.84 -17.77
C ASN A 143 -0.84 -9.69 -17.00
N PRO A 144 -0.33 -10.80 -17.56
CA PRO A 144 0.59 -11.67 -16.84
C PRO A 144 1.89 -11.00 -16.40
N GLY A 145 2.43 -10.08 -17.21
CA GLY A 145 3.67 -9.38 -16.90
C GLY A 145 3.50 -8.41 -15.73
N LEU A 146 2.41 -7.64 -15.71
CA LEU A 146 2.09 -6.75 -14.59
C LEU A 146 1.80 -7.55 -13.32
N MET A 147 1.04 -8.62 -13.43
CA MET A 147 0.76 -9.50 -12.29
C MET A 147 2.02 -10.13 -11.71
N GLN A 148 2.97 -10.53 -12.56
CA GLN A 148 4.24 -11.06 -12.10
C GLN A 148 5.03 -10.00 -11.33
N ALA A 149 5.11 -8.77 -11.84
CA ALA A 149 5.78 -7.66 -11.18
C ALA A 149 5.13 -7.31 -9.83
N VAL A 150 3.80 -7.22 -9.79
CA VAL A 150 3.04 -7.02 -8.54
C VAL A 150 3.32 -8.16 -7.56
N ASN A 151 3.19 -9.41 -7.99
CA ASN A 151 3.43 -10.56 -7.11
C ASN A 151 4.87 -10.60 -6.59
N GLN A 152 5.85 -10.08 -7.34
CA GLN A 152 7.23 -9.96 -6.87
C GLN A 152 7.35 -8.94 -5.73
N CYS A 153 6.64 -7.80 -5.82
CA CYS A 153 6.56 -6.82 -4.73
C CYS A 153 5.91 -7.44 -3.47
N LEU A 154 4.92 -8.31 -3.65
CA LEU A 154 4.17 -8.94 -2.55
C LEU A 154 4.80 -10.20 -1.95
N ARG A 155 6.02 -10.59 -2.36
CA ARG A 155 6.69 -11.77 -1.78
C ARG A 155 7.10 -11.49 -0.34
N ALA A 156 6.81 -12.44 0.56
CA ALA A 156 7.34 -12.40 1.90
C ALA A 156 8.88 -12.51 1.85
N PRO A 157 9.61 -11.81 2.73
CA PRO A 157 11.05 -12.03 2.90
C PRO A 157 11.30 -13.46 3.37
N GLU A 158 12.30 -14.13 2.78
CA GLU A 158 12.78 -15.46 3.21
C GLU A 158 13.42 -15.42 4.61
#